data_AF-A0A9P5C4N8-F1
#
_entry.id   AF-A0A9P5C4N8-F1
#
_cell.length_a   1.000
_cell.length_b   1.000
_cell.length_c   1.000
_cell.angle_alpha   90.00
_cell.angle_beta   90.00
_cell.angle_gamma   90.00
#
_symmetry.space_group_name_H-M   'P 1'
#
loop_
_entity.id
_entity.type
_entity.pdbx_description
1 polymer ?
#
loop_
_entity_poly.entity_id
_entity_poly.type
_entity_poly.pdbx_seq_one_letter_code
_entity_poly.pdbx_strand_id
1 'polypeptide(L)'
;MSGSVMPVMLPPFSTAATQAAVEASTAIFPTDYITNIILEISGYLVSLLEQSTLFGRPSNNPFSPSLRTLYARLHSGQLNPSPIQSHANESARVKATLDQHTTQDVTHRPLEDFEDLYYAVLARMQDIHQILNARLGSGFSTFTDPVYPEGPSIADLYVSLAQYWDALNHNAFVKAIDYAVRRSRVQYLHQEIIAQVHNDEITHSDAQELLNDLYDPNEYDGIQGLAWVSGWAPSMIAAWLEEKYRIVLKIEKEDAQSKSRMDRKRARMVQKFKQPQQELRSKKDVKKTVEEMQMGGGEVKKTTSVDQQPQEQVMKVQQNHRDQAQNPDQDQLLQYTLEWQMKTRRVSEYSQYLRSMASRDARYLVQSTASNDTRMGSGG
;
A
#
# COMPACT_ATOMS: atom_id res chain seq x y z
N MET A 1 3.48 44.80 29.68
CA MET A 1 4.64 43.91 29.76
C MET A 1 4.21 42.55 29.24
N SER A 2 4.49 42.25 27.97
CA SER A 2 4.17 40.95 27.37
C SER A 2 5.24 39.95 27.84
N GLY A 3 4.90 39.17 28.87
CA GLY A 3 5.73 38.04 29.26
C GLY A 3 5.83 37.08 28.08
N SER A 4 7.04 36.86 27.57
CA SER A 4 7.32 35.82 26.59
C SER A 4 7.05 34.48 27.28
N VAL A 5 5.85 33.93 27.08
CA VAL A 5 5.53 32.57 27.50
C VAL A 5 6.30 31.67 26.55
N MET A 6 7.34 31.01 27.05
CA MET A 6 8.07 30.01 26.28
C MET A 6 7.07 28.95 25.81
N PRO A 7 7.07 28.57 24.53
CA PRO A 7 6.13 27.59 24.01
C PRO A 7 6.29 26.29 24.79
N VAL A 8 5.18 25.82 25.32
CA VAL A 8 5.11 24.56 26.06
C VAL A 8 5.19 23.44 25.03
N MET A 9 6.29 22.67 25.03
CA MET A 9 6.52 21.57 24.09
C MET A 9 6.82 20.28 24.84
N LEU A 10 6.40 19.15 24.25
CA LEU A 10 6.79 17.82 24.69
C LEU A 10 8.28 17.60 24.39
N PRO A 11 9.01 16.87 25.25
CA PRO A 11 10.38 16.48 24.93
C PRO A 11 10.43 15.66 23.63
N PRO A 12 11.54 15.73 22.88
CA PRO A 12 11.73 14.88 21.70
C PRO A 12 11.87 13.42 22.14
N PHE A 13 11.47 12.51 21.25
CA PHE A 13 11.79 11.09 21.43
C PHE A 13 13.31 10.86 21.43
N SER A 14 13.72 9.72 21.99
CA SER A 14 15.10 9.26 21.93
C SER A 14 15.54 9.09 20.46
N THR A 15 16.86 9.14 20.23
CA THR A 15 17.42 8.95 18.89
C THR A 15 17.07 7.56 18.37
N ALA A 16 16.51 7.49 17.16
CA ALA A 16 16.23 6.22 16.50
C ALA A 16 17.51 5.37 16.35
N ALA A 17 17.34 4.04 16.32
CA ALA A 17 18.45 3.13 16.09
C ALA A 17 19.15 3.43 14.76
N THR A 18 20.48 3.44 14.77
CA THR A 18 21.28 3.61 13.55
C THR A 18 21.75 2.25 13.05
N GLN A 19 22.01 2.16 11.73
CA GLN A 19 22.55 0.95 11.12
C GLN A 19 23.79 0.43 11.87
N ALA A 20 24.76 1.31 12.11
CA ALA A 20 26.00 0.95 12.79
C ALA A 20 25.76 0.42 14.22
N ALA A 21 24.81 1.00 14.96
CA ALA A 21 24.50 0.55 16.32
C ALA A 21 23.80 -0.82 16.34
N VAL A 22 22.94 -1.08 15.35
CA VAL A 22 22.27 -2.38 15.18
C VAL A 22 23.26 -3.45 14.75
N GLU A 23 24.15 -3.16 13.80
CA GLU A 23 25.20 -4.08 13.36
C GLU A 23 26.14 -4.44 14.51
N ALA A 24 26.56 -3.45 15.31
CA ALA A 24 27.43 -3.66 16.47
C ALA A 24 26.77 -4.41 17.64
N SER A 25 25.44 -4.43 17.73
CA SER A 25 24.73 -5.10 18.83
C SER A 25 24.87 -6.62 18.74
N THR A 26 25.29 -7.30 19.80
CA THR A 26 25.35 -8.77 19.84
C THR A 26 24.06 -9.42 20.32
N ALA A 27 23.18 -8.66 20.98
CA ALA A 27 21.90 -9.13 21.48
C ALA A 27 20.81 -9.10 20.39
N ILE A 28 19.87 -10.03 20.48
CA ILE A 28 18.69 -10.17 19.61
C ILE A 28 17.51 -10.52 20.51
N PHE A 29 16.38 -9.83 20.36
CA PHE A 29 15.16 -10.20 21.09
C PHE A 29 14.44 -11.40 20.46
N PRO A 30 13.67 -12.18 21.25
CA PRO A 30 12.86 -13.26 20.72
C PRO A 30 11.80 -12.76 19.74
N THR A 31 11.57 -13.51 18.65
CA THR A 31 10.60 -13.16 17.61
C THR A 31 9.20 -12.94 18.18
N ASP A 32 8.72 -13.83 19.05
CA ASP A 32 7.36 -13.74 19.63
C ASP A 32 7.17 -12.45 20.44
N TYR A 33 8.22 -12.01 21.15
CA TYR A 33 8.18 -10.75 21.89
C TYR A 33 8.02 -9.56 20.94
N ILE A 34 8.79 -9.53 19.85
CA ILE A 34 8.76 -8.45 18.86
C ILE A 34 7.40 -8.39 18.17
N THR A 35 6.89 -9.54 17.70
CA THR A 35 5.58 -9.67 17.08
C THR A 35 4.49 -9.13 18.00
N ASN A 36 4.48 -9.55 19.26
CA ASN A 36 3.47 -9.10 20.23
C ASN A 36 3.54 -7.58 20.47
N ILE A 37 4.74 -7.01 20.62
CA ILE A 37 4.92 -5.57 20.83
C ILE A 37 4.45 -4.76 19.61
N ILE A 38 4.79 -5.18 18.39
CA ILE A 38 4.34 -4.48 17.17
C ILE A 38 2.81 -4.53 17.09
N LEU A 39 2.19 -5.68 17.33
CA LEU A 39 0.73 -5.84 17.27
C LEU A 39 0.00 -5.04 18.34
N GLU A 40 0.50 -5.09 19.59
CA GLU A 40 -0.08 -4.35 20.71
C GLU A 40 -0.05 -2.84 20.44
N ILE A 41 1.11 -2.30 20.06
CA ILE A 41 1.26 -0.88 19.76
C ILE A 41 0.40 -0.50 18.55
N SER A 42 0.38 -1.33 17.50
CA SER A 42 -0.44 -1.07 16.31
C SER A 42 -1.93 -1.01 16.66
N GLY A 43 -2.43 -1.99 17.40
CA GLY A 43 -3.84 -2.05 17.82
C GLY A 43 -4.22 -0.90 18.74
N TYR A 44 -3.32 -0.51 19.66
CA TYR A 44 -3.49 0.66 20.51
C TYR A 44 -3.57 1.95 19.70
N LEU A 45 -2.62 2.20 18.79
CA LEU A 45 -2.59 3.42 17.97
C LEU A 45 -3.78 3.50 17.00
N VAL A 46 -4.22 2.37 16.43
CA VAL A 46 -5.44 2.34 15.60
C VAL A 46 -6.65 2.73 16.44
N SER A 47 -6.79 2.15 17.63
CA SER A 47 -7.90 2.43 18.55
C SER A 47 -7.89 3.90 19.02
N LEU A 48 -6.71 4.44 19.31
CA LEU A 48 -6.50 5.83 19.70
C LEU A 48 -7.00 6.81 18.62
N LEU A 49 -6.71 6.53 17.35
CA LEU A 49 -7.14 7.36 16.21
C LEU A 49 -8.64 7.26 15.93
N GLU A 50 -9.28 6.13 16.27
CA GLU A 50 -10.73 5.97 16.14
C GLU A 50 -11.50 6.75 17.22
N GLN A 51 -10.94 6.81 18.42
CA GLN A 51 -11.58 7.44 19.58
C GLN A 51 -11.30 8.94 19.66
N SER A 52 -10.14 9.40 19.19
CA SER A 52 -9.73 10.80 19.27
C SER A 52 -10.11 11.61 18.04
N THR A 53 -10.64 12.81 18.27
CA THR A 53 -10.83 13.84 17.24
C THR A 53 -9.62 14.77 17.10
N LEU A 54 -8.62 14.66 17.98
CA LEU A 54 -7.47 15.58 18.01
C LEU A 54 -6.58 15.45 16.77
N PHE A 55 -6.52 14.24 16.19
CA PHE A 55 -5.68 13.90 15.04
C PHE A 55 -6.39 14.04 13.70
N GLY A 56 -7.60 14.62 13.70
CA GLY A 56 -8.46 14.69 12.52
C GLY A 56 -9.20 13.37 12.25
N ARG A 57 -10.03 13.35 11.21
CA ARG A 57 -10.73 12.12 10.82
C ARG A 57 -9.74 11.22 10.09
N PRO A 58 -9.54 9.97 10.54
CA PRO A 58 -8.71 9.02 9.80
C PRO A 58 -9.29 8.86 8.40
N SER A 59 -8.44 8.96 7.39
CA SER A 59 -8.84 8.63 6.02
C SER A 59 -9.12 7.14 5.95
N ASN A 60 -10.40 6.75 5.95
CA ASN A 60 -10.83 5.35 5.83
C ASN A 60 -10.71 4.83 4.39
N ASN A 61 -9.63 5.18 3.69
CA ASN A 61 -9.35 4.68 2.36
C ASN A 61 -8.67 3.30 2.48
N PRO A 62 -9.36 2.18 2.19
CA PRO A 62 -8.74 0.85 2.27
C PRO A 62 -7.67 0.63 1.19
N PHE A 63 -7.57 1.53 0.20
CA PHE A 63 -6.60 1.50 -0.88
C PHE A 63 -5.45 2.50 -0.67
N SER A 64 -5.13 2.81 0.58
CA SER A 64 -3.93 3.54 0.99
C SER A 64 -3.24 2.74 2.12
N PRO A 65 -1.91 2.59 2.11
CA PRO A 65 -1.18 1.79 3.10
C PRO A 65 -1.02 2.53 4.43
N SER A 66 -2.14 2.92 5.03
CA SER A 66 -2.19 3.49 6.38
C SER A 66 -1.91 2.42 7.43
N LEU A 67 -1.52 2.82 8.65
CA LEU A 67 -1.38 1.91 9.79
C LEU A 67 -2.62 1.00 9.96
N ARG A 68 -3.82 1.57 9.88
CA ARG A 68 -5.08 0.83 9.94
C ARG A 68 -5.19 -0.21 8.83
N THR A 69 -4.90 0.20 7.60
CA THR A 69 -4.97 -0.69 6.44
C THR A 69 -4.00 -1.84 6.63
N LEU A 70 -2.73 -1.56 6.87
CA LEU A 70 -1.68 -2.59 7.01
C LEU A 70 -1.96 -3.54 8.17
N TYR A 71 -2.41 -3.01 9.31
CA TYR A 71 -2.86 -3.82 10.45
C TYR A 71 -4.02 -4.75 10.06
N ALA A 72 -5.05 -4.22 9.39
CA ALA A 72 -6.18 -5.02 8.92
C ALA A 72 -5.79 -6.07 7.87
N ARG A 73 -4.87 -5.75 6.95
CA ARG A 73 -4.34 -6.70 5.96
C ARG A 73 -3.60 -7.86 6.63
N LEU A 74 -2.75 -7.54 7.60
CA LEU A 74 -2.04 -8.54 8.36
C LEU A 74 -3.02 -9.48 9.08
N HIS A 75 -4.03 -8.91 9.78
CA HIS A 75 -5.08 -9.70 10.42
C HIS A 75 -5.96 -10.52 9.47
N SER A 76 -6.14 -10.10 8.23
CA SER A 76 -7.02 -10.77 7.28
C SER A 76 -6.39 -11.95 6.52
N GLY A 77 -5.10 -12.23 6.72
CA GLY A 77 -4.43 -13.27 5.94
C GLY A 77 -3.59 -12.75 4.78
N GLN A 78 -3.67 -11.45 4.46
CA GLN A 78 -3.08 -10.94 3.22
C GLN A 78 -1.56 -10.92 3.30
N LEU A 79 -0.94 -11.32 2.19
CA LEU A 79 0.51 -11.28 2.04
C LEU A 79 0.98 -9.85 1.73
N ASN A 80 2.19 -9.53 2.18
CA ASN A 80 2.85 -8.28 1.81
C ASN A 80 3.28 -8.31 0.32
N PRO A 81 3.48 -7.14 -0.30
CA PRO A 81 4.09 -7.06 -1.62
C PRO A 81 5.45 -7.78 -1.62
N SER A 82 5.86 -8.29 -2.77
CA SER A 82 7.16 -8.95 -2.92
C SER A 82 8.28 -8.07 -2.34
N PRO A 83 9.22 -8.66 -1.57
CA PRO A 83 10.35 -7.90 -1.03
C PRO A 83 11.34 -7.47 -2.14
N ILE A 84 11.22 -8.01 -3.37
CA ILE A 84 11.96 -7.57 -4.54
C ILE A 84 11.14 -6.51 -5.30
N GLN A 85 11.67 -5.29 -5.36
CA GLN A 85 10.96 -4.13 -5.94
C GLN A 85 10.57 -4.31 -7.42
N SER A 86 11.38 -5.00 -8.23
CA SER A 86 11.04 -5.27 -9.63
C SER A 86 9.75 -6.08 -9.75
N HIS A 87 9.55 -7.07 -8.88
CA HIS A 87 8.40 -7.97 -8.92
C HIS A 87 7.17 -7.35 -8.26
N ALA A 88 7.36 -6.56 -7.20
CA ALA A 88 6.27 -5.79 -6.58
C ALA A 88 5.56 -4.86 -7.57
N ASN A 89 6.27 -4.45 -8.63
CA ASN A 89 5.74 -3.58 -9.68
C ASN A 89 5.12 -4.32 -10.87
N GLU A 90 5.23 -5.65 -10.95
CA GLU A 90 4.73 -6.44 -12.07
C GLU A 90 3.26 -6.81 -11.87
N SER A 91 2.38 -6.17 -12.63
CA SER A 91 0.93 -6.32 -12.44
C SER A 91 0.41 -7.74 -12.66
N ALA A 92 1.04 -8.53 -13.56
CA ALA A 92 0.66 -9.90 -13.82
C ALA A 92 0.94 -10.82 -12.63
N ARG A 93 2.16 -10.72 -12.06
CA ARG A 93 2.54 -11.47 -10.85
C ARG A 93 1.67 -11.08 -9.65
N VAL A 94 1.46 -9.77 -9.44
CA VAL A 94 0.61 -9.29 -8.34
C VAL A 94 -0.82 -9.84 -8.46
N LYS A 95 -1.40 -9.88 -9.66
CA LYS A 95 -2.72 -10.50 -9.89
C LYS A 95 -2.73 -11.99 -9.56
N ALA A 96 -1.66 -12.71 -9.89
CA ALA A 96 -1.57 -14.14 -9.61
C ALA A 96 -1.47 -14.45 -8.10
N THR A 97 -0.92 -13.53 -7.32
CA THR A 97 -0.76 -13.69 -5.86
C THR A 97 -1.84 -13.00 -5.03
N LEU A 98 -2.73 -12.20 -5.64
CA LEU A 98 -3.65 -11.33 -4.90
C LEU A 98 -4.63 -12.11 -4.01
N ASP A 99 -5.11 -13.25 -4.49
CA ASP A 99 -6.04 -14.11 -3.75
C ASP A 99 -5.33 -15.03 -2.74
N GLN A 100 -4.00 -15.02 -2.70
CA GLN A 100 -3.23 -15.84 -1.75
C GLN A 100 -3.32 -15.23 -0.35
N HIS A 101 -3.79 -16.04 0.58
CA HIS A 101 -3.88 -15.68 1.99
C HIS A 101 -3.15 -16.75 2.80
N THR A 102 -2.39 -16.32 3.80
CA THR A 102 -1.89 -17.25 4.80
C THR A 102 -3.01 -17.63 5.76
N THR A 103 -3.05 -18.91 6.12
CA THR A 103 -3.96 -19.46 7.14
C THR A 103 -3.39 -19.35 8.54
N GLN A 104 -2.13 -18.92 8.67
CA GLN A 104 -1.47 -18.76 9.97
C GLN A 104 -2.08 -17.59 10.74
N ASP A 105 -2.30 -17.83 12.02
CA ASP A 105 -2.64 -16.77 12.96
C ASP A 105 -1.55 -15.70 12.96
N VAL A 106 -1.96 -14.45 13.13
CA VAL A 106 -1.05 -13.29 13.03
C VAL A 106 0.13 -13.43 13.99
N THR A 107 -0.08 -13.93 15.20
CA THR A 107 0.99 -14.07 16.21
C THR A 107 2.06 -15.10 15.83
N HIS A 108 1.75 -16.01 14.91
CA HIS A 108 2.64 -17.09 14.47
C HIS A 108 3.27 -16.82 13.11
N ARG A 109 3.00 -15.67 12.51
CA ARG A 109 3.59 -15.29 11.23
C ARG A 109 5.08 -15.02 11.35
N PRO A 110 5.84 -15.23 10.26
CA PRO A 110 7.25 -14.93 10.26
C PRO A 110 7.49 -13.42 10.40
N LEU A 111 8.60 -13.04 11.02
CA LEU A 111 8.82 -11.66 11.49
C LEU A 111 8.91 -10.64 10.35
N GLU A 112 9.38 -11.06 9.18
CA GLU A 112 9.42 -10.26 7.96
C GLU A 112 8.05 -9.73 7.52
N ASP A 113 6.94 -10.43 7.86
CA ASP A 113 5.58 -9.98 7.53
C ASP A 113 5.20 -8.69 8.28
N PHE A 114 5.96 -8.33 9.32
CA PHE A 114 5.73 -7.15 10.15
C PHE A 114 6.55 -5.93 9.72
N GLU A 115 7.39 -6.04 8.68
CA GLU A 115 8.25 -4.93 8.20
C GLU A 115 7.43 -3.65 7.93
N ASP A 116 6.37 -3.76 7.13
CA ASP A 116 5.58 -2.58 6.72
C ASP A 116 4.75 -2.01 7.86
N LEU A 117 4.26 -2.89 8.75
CA LEU A 117 3.53 -2.48 9.94
C LEU A 117 4.45 -1.73 10.91
N TYR A 118 5.68 -2.22 11.10
CA TYR A 118 6.71 -1.57 11.90
C TYR A 118 6.98 -0.14 11.43
N TYR A 119 7.19 0.09 10.12
CA TYR A 119 7.38 1.44 9.61
C TYR A 119 6.15 2.33 9.80
N ALA A 120 4.95 1.78 9.58
CA ALA A 120 3.71 2.53 9.74
C ALA A 120 3.46 2.94 11.21
N VAL A 121 3.85 2.10 12.17
CA VAL A 121 3.81 2.42 13.61
C VAL A 121 4.77 3.57 13.92
N LEU A 122 6.03 3.48 13.49
CA LEU A 122 7.02 4.54 13.73
C LEU A 122 6.56 5.89 13.16
N ALA A 123 6.11 5.91 11.89
CA ALA A 123 5.60 7.09 11.25
C ALA A 123 4.39 7.67 12.00
N ARG A 124 3.48 6.81 12.49
CA ARG A 124 2.30 7.24 13.22
C ARG A 124 2.64 7.85 14.58
N MET A 125 3.59 7.28 15.30
CA MET A 125 4.02 7.80 16.60
C MET A 125 4.63 9.20 16.46
N GLN A 126 5.48 9.38 15.44
CA GLN A 126 6.05 10.69 15.10
C GLN A 126 4.97 11.70 14.70
N ASP A 127 4.00 11.31 13.87
CA ASP A 127 2.88 12.16 13.46
C ASP A 127 2.02 12.61 14.65
N ILE A 128 1.68 11.68 15.56
CA ILE A 128 0.96 12.00 16.81
C ILE A 128 1.77 12.99 17.66
N HIS A 129 3.07 12.75 17.85
CA HIS A 129 3.93 13.66 18.62
C HIS A 129 3.98 15.07 18.01
N GLN A 130 4.09 15.19 16.69
CA GLN A 130 4.07 16.46 15.98
C GLN A 130 2.74 17.20 16.14
N ILE A 131 1.61 16.49 16.03
CA ILE A 131 0.27 17.08 16.21
C ILE A 131 0.09 17.57 17.65
N LEU A 132 0.49 16.78 18.66
CA LEU A 132 0.39 17.17 20.07
C LEU A 132 1.24 18.43 20.34
N ASN A 133 2.48 18.47 19.84
CA ASN A 133 3.34 19.65 19.97
C ASN A 133 2.75 20.90 19.30
N ALA A 134 2.16 20.75 18.10
CA ALA A 134 1.51 21.87 17.43
C ALA A 134 0.35 22.44 18.26
N ARG A 135 -0.46 21.57 18.89
CA ARG A 135 -1.60 21.98 19.72
C ARG A 135 -1.19 22.62 21.05
N LEU A 136 -0.16 22.07 21.70
CA LEU A 136 0.41 22.64 22.93
C LEU A 136 1.08 23.99 22.65
N GLY A 137 1.88 24.07 21.58
CA GLY A 137 2.58 25.30 21.18
C GLY A 137 1.63 26.42 20.76
N SER A 138 0.46 26.09 20.21
CA SER A 138 -0.57 27.08 19.87
C SER A 138 -1.50 27.44 21.04
N GLY A 139 -1.40 26.76 22.19
CA GLY A 139 -2.30 26.93 23.32
C GLY A 139 -3.73 26.40 23.12
N PHE A 140 -3.97 25.57 22.09
CA PHE A 140 -5.28 24.91 21.90
C PHE A 140 -5.51 23.77 22.90
N SER A 141 -4.42 23.27 23.51
CA SER A 141 -4.47 22.19 24.48
C SER A 141 -3.43 22.41 25.57
N THR A 142 -3.66 21.78 26.72
CA THR A 142 -2.72 21.70 27.85
C THR A 142 -2.31 20.25 28.11
N PHE A 143 -1.24 20.02 28.88
CA PHE A 143 -0.78 18.67 29.19
C PHE A 143 -1.82 17.79 29.91
N THR A 144 -2.70 18.42 30.68
CA THR A 144 -3.76 17.75 31.45
C THR A 144 -5.01 17.45 30.62
N ASP A 145 -5.10 18.00 29.41
CA ASP A 145 -6.28 17.77 28.57
C ASP A 145 -6.34 16.30 28.14
N PRO A 146 -7.52 15.67 28.18
CA PRO A 146 -7.70 14.31 27.74
C PRO A 146 -7.65 14.22 26.20
N VAL A 147 -7.05 13.16 25.68
CA VAL A 147 -6.91 12.93 24.23
C VAL A 147 -8.25 12.58 23.56
N TYR A 148 -9.14 11.95 24.32
CA TYR A 148 -10.54 11.65 23.98
C TYR A 148 -11.33 11.51 25.30
N PRO A 149 -12.68 11.51 25.30
CA PRO A 149 -13.46 11.40 26.53
C PRO A 149 -13.09 10.15 27.33
N GLU A 150 -12.80 10.30 28.62
CA GLU A 150 -12.30 9.22 29.51
C GLU A 150 -10.95 8.58 29.07
N GLY A 151 -10.22 9.24 28.16
CA GLY A 151 -8.90 8.81 27.69
C GLY A 151 -7.74 9.34 28.53
N PRO A 152 -6.49 8.94 28.19
CA PRO A 152 -5.30 9.46 28.85
C PRO A 152 -5.16 10.97 28.61
N SER A 153 -4.49 11.66 29.54
CA SER A 153 -4.05 13.03 29.30
C SER A 153 -3.00 13.07 28.18
N ILE A 154 -2.77 14.25 27.58
CA ILE A 154 -1.69 14.45 26.60
C ILE A 154 -0.32 14.07 27.20
N ALA A 155 -0.08 14.38 28.48
CA ALA A 155 1.14 13.99 29.17
C ALA A 155 1.27 12.47 29.32
N ASP A 156 0.21 11.77 29.74
CA ASP A 156 0.23 10.32 29.92
C ASP A 156 0.41 9.60 28.57
N LEU A 157 -0.28 10.06 27.52
CA LEU A 157 -0.09 9.53 26.17
C LEU A 157 1.36 9.70 25.72
N TYR A 158 1.97 10.86 25.95
CA TYR A 158 3.37 11.08 25.60
C TYR A 158 4.32 10.10 26.30
N VAL A 159 4.11 9.83 27.60
CA VAL A 159 4.92 8.87 28.35
C VAL A 159 4.83 7.48 27.71
N SER A 160 3.62 7.03 27.36
CA SER A 160 3.43 5.75 26.67
C SER A 160 4.10 5.73 25.30
N LEU A 161 3.94 6.79 24.50
CA LEU A 161 4.58 6.89 23.18
C LEU A 161 6.11 6.88 23.29
N ALA A 162 6.70 7.54 24.28
CA ALA A 162 8.14 7.52 24.50
C ALA A 162 8.64 6.10 24.84
N GLN A 163 7.93 5.38 25.72
CA GLN A 163 8.27 4.00 26.07
C GLN A 163 8.17 3.05 24.87
N TYR A 164 7.09 3.18 24.08
CA TYR A 164 6.94 2.42 22.84
C TYR A 164 8.04 2.75 21.83
N TRP A 165 8.44 4.02 21.75
CA TRP A 165 9.47 4.46 20.83
C TRP A 165 10.82 3.85 21.20
N ASP A 166 11.16 3.86 22.49
CA ASP A 166 12.37 3.25 23.02
C ASP A 166 12.40 1.74 22.79
N ALA A 167 11.26 1.05 22.96
CA ALA A 167 11.16 -0.38 22.69
C ALA A 167 11.38 -0.71 21.20
N LEU A 168 10.68 0.00 20.31
CA LEU A 168 10.77 -0.21 18.85
C LEU A 168 12.14 0.17 18.28
N ASN A 169 12.83 1.14 18.89
CA ASN A 169 14.18 1.59 18.49
C ASN A 169 15.30 0.93 19.31
N HIS A 170 15.01 -0.09 20.11
CA HIS A 170 16.06 -0.82 20.81
C HIS A 170 16.91 -1.61 19.79
N ASN A 171 18.25 -1.51 19.85
CA ASN A 171 19.13 -2.11 18.84
C ASN A 171 18.88 -3.62 18.64
N ALA A 172 18.67 -4.38 19.72
CA ALA A 172 18.39 -5.81 19.65
C ALA A 172 17.01 -6.13 19.04
N PHE A 173 16.05 -5.21 19.15
CA PHE A 173 14.72 -5.34 18.53
C PHE A 173 14.83 -5.14 17.02
N VAL A 174 15.46 -4.04 16.61
CA VAL A 174 15.66 -3.69 15.20
C VAL A 174 16.54 -4.73 14.50
N LYS A 175 17.57 -5.26 15.18
CA LYS A 175 18.45 -6.30 14.65
C LYS A 175 17.69 -7.56 14.24
N ALA A 176 16.77 -8.01 15.09
CA ALA A 176 15.98 -9.20 14.83
C ALA A 176 15.11 -9.05 13.58
N ILE A 177 14.45 -7.90 13.43
CA ILE A 177 13.62 -7.60 12.26
C ILE A 177 14.50 -7.47 11.00
N ASP A 178 15.63 -6.76 11.09
CA ASP A 178 16.60 -6.63 9.99
C ASP A 178 17.04 -8.00 9.46
N TYR A 179 17.43 -8.90 10.36
CA TYR A 179 17.83 -10.26 10.01
C TYR A 179 16.70 -11.08 9.40
N ALA A 180 15.48 -10.99 9.94
CA ALA A 180 14.32 -11.67 9.37
C ALA A 180 14.04 -11.19 7.93
N VAL A 181 14.08 -9.87 7.71
CA VAL A 181 13.85 -9.25 6.41
C VAL A 181 14.95 -9.63 5.40
N ARG A 182 16.23 -9.61 5.81
CA ARG A 182 17.35 -10.08 4.94
C ARG A 182 17.18 -11.53 4.56
N ARG A 183 16.90 -12.39 5.54
CA ARG A 183 16.65 -13.82 5.31
C ARG A 183 15.48 -14.07 4.37
N SER A 184 14.38 -13.35 4.55
CA SER A 184 13.20 -13.44 3.67
C SER A 184 13.54 -13.05 2.23
N ARG A 185 14.32 -11.97 2.04
CA ARG A 185 14.83 -11.56 0.71
C ARG A 185 15.70 -12.63 0.06
N VAL A 186 16.59 -13.25 0.82
CA VAL A 186 17.43 -14.36 0.35
C VAL A 186 16.58 -15.55 -0.07
N GLN A 187 15.61 -15.94 0.75
CA GLN A 187 14.69 -17.04 0.43
C GLN A 187 13.88 -16.75 -0.84
N TYR A 188 13.43 -15.50 -0.99
CA TYR A 188 12.68 -15.10 -2.17
C TYR A 188 13.56 -15.09 -3.44
N LEU A 189 14.79 -14.58 -3.36
CA LEU A 189 15.75 -14.62 -4.46
C LEU A 189 16.09 -16.06 -4.86
N HIS A 190 16.28 -16.94 -3.88
CA HIS A 190 16.49 -18.37 -4.13
C HIS A 190 15.32 -18.99 -4.90
N GLN A 191 14.09 -18.74 -4.44
CA GLN A 191 12.89 -19.25 -5.11
C GLN A 191 12.77 -18.72 -6.54
N GLU A 192 13.14 -17.47 -6.77
CA GLU A 192 13.16 -16.89 -8.11
C GLU A 192 14.19 -17.58 -9.01
N ILE A 193 15.41 -17.82 -8.54
CA ILE A 193 16.44 -18.54 -9.31
C ILE A 193 15.93 -19.93 -9.72
N ILE A 194 15.28 -20.66 -8.80
CA ILE A 194 14.66 -21.95 -9.11
C ILE A 194 13.55 -21.80 -10.16
N ALA A 195 12.70 -20.78 -10.05
CA ALA A 195 11.62 -20.54 -11.01
C ALA A 195 12.17 -20.23 -12.42
N GLN A 196 13.25 -19.43 -12.51
CA GLN A 196 13.92 -19.11 -13.77
C GLN A 196 14.52 -20.36 -14.44
N VAL A 197 15.11 -21.27 -13.65
CA VAL A 197 15.57 -22.58 -14.15
C VAL A 197 14.40 -23.39 -14.69
N HIS A 198 13.29 -23.48 -13.95
CA HIS A 198 12.12 -24.25 -14.38
C HIS A 198 11.48 -23.70 -15.66
N ASN A 199 11.59 -22.40 -15.89
CA ASN A 199 11.07 -21.74 -17.09
C ASN A 199 12.07 -21.72 -18.27
N ASP A 200 13.21 -22.41 -18.13
CA ASP A 200 14.31 -22.42 -19.11
C ASP A 200 14.86 -21.00 -19.43
N GLU A 201 14.74 -20.05 -18.48
CA GLU A 201 15.26 -18.68 -18.64
C GLU A 201 16.77 -18.60 -18.37
N ILE A 202 17.27 -19.46 -17.47
CA ILE A 202 18.69 -19.60 -17.13
C ILE A 202 19.10 -21.08 -17.09
N THR A 203 20.39 -21.36 -17.29
CA THR A 203 20.87 -22.74 -17.20
C THR A 203 21.06 -23.19 -15.75
N HIS A 204 21.09 -24.51 -15.51
CA HIS A 204 21.43 -25.07 -14.20
C HIS A 204 22.82 -24.62 -13.69
N SER A 205 23.77 -24.36 -14.60
CA SER A 205 25.09 -23.88 -14.24
C SER A 205 25.03 -22.44 -13.72
N ASP A 206 24.33 -21.57 -14.45
CA ASP A 206 24.15 -20.16 -14.05
C ASP A 206 23.41 -20.06 -12.71
N ALA A 207 22.39 -20.90 -12.51
CA ALA A 207 21.66 -20.96 -11.25
C ALA A 207 22.55 -21.39 -10.07
N GLN A 208 23.48 -22.33 -10.28
CA GLN A 208 24.40 -22.73 -9.22
C GLN A 208 25.38 -21.60 -8.86
N GLU A 209 25.86 -20.83 -9.85
CA GLU A 209 26.69 -19.65 -9.62
C GLU A 209 25.94 -18.60 -8.81
N LEU A 210 24.73 -18.23 -9.25
CA LEU A 210 23.88 -17.27 -8.54
C LEU A 210 23.52 -17.71 -7.12
N LEU A 211 23.31 -19.01 -6.89
CA LEU A 211 23.05 -19.54 -5.55
C LEU A 211 24.31 -19.51 -4.68
N ASN A 212 25.50 -19.78 -5.24
CA ASN A 212 26.74 -19.68 -4.48
C ASN A 212 26.98 -18.23 -4.04
N ASP A 213 26.78 -17.28 -4.94
CA ASP A 213 26.89 -15.84 -4.69
C ASP A 213 25.90 -15.40 -3.60
N LEU A 214 24.62 -15.81 -3.73
CA LEU A 214 23.56 -15.48 -2.77
C LEU A 214 23.84 -15.93 -1.32
N TYR A 215 24.61 -17.02 -1.15
CA TYR A 215 24.98 -17.57 0.16
C TYR A 215 26.43 -17.29 0.56
N ASP A 216 27.21 -16.57 -0.25
CA ASP A 216 28.53 -16.11 0.15
C ASP A 216 28.38 -15.12 1.32
N PRO A 217 29.04 -15.33 2.47
CA PRO A 217 28.94 -14.43 3.62
C PRO A 217 29.23 -12.96 3.27
N ASN A 218 30.17 -12.71 2.36
CA ASN A 218 30.55 -11.35 1.94
C ASN A 218 29.46 -10.66 1.12
N GLU A 219 28.72 -11.44 0.32
CA GLU A 219 27.63 -10.92 -0.50
C GLU A 219 26.31 -10.85 0.27
N TYR A 220 26.09 -11.82 1.16
CA TYR A 220 24.93 -11.86 2.07
C TYR A 220 24.85 -10.60 2.92
N ASP A 221 25.98 -10.11 3.43
CA ASP A 221 26.06 -8.84 4.16
C ASP A 221 25.66 -7.63 3.30
N GLY A 222 25.80 -7.74 1.98
CA GLY A 222 25.35 -6.75 0.99
C GLY A 222 23.85 -6.77 0.69
N ILE A 223 23.12 -7.82 1.09
CA ILE A 223 21.68 -7.89 0.89
C ILE A 223 21.00 -6.90 1.83
N GLN A 224 20.27 -5.96 1.24
CA GLN A 224 19.59 -4.92 1.99
C GLN A 224 18.60 -5.55 3.00
N GLY A 225 18.72 -5.17 4.26
CA GLY A 225 17.76 -5.44 5.32
C GLY A 225 16.74 -4.31 5.48
N LEU A 226 16.35 -3.98 6.70
CA LEU A 226 15.42 -2.86 6.91
C LEU A 226 15.94 -1.57 6.24
N ALA A 227 15.02 -0.81 5.66
CA ALA A 227 15.26 0.56 5.29
C ALA A 227 15.54 1.38 6.55
N TRP A 228 16.71 2.01 6.60
CA TRP A 228 17.12 2.89 7.69
C TRP A 228 16.38 4.22 7.61
N VAL A 229 15.15 4.25 8.13
CA VAL A 229 14.26 5.42 8.15
C VAL A 229 14.57 6.39 9.29
N SER A 230 15.72 6.26 9.95
CA SER A 230 16.17 7.17 11.00
C SER A 230 16.27 8.59 10.44
N GLY A 231 15.42 9.50 10.95
CA GLY A 231 15.36 10.89 10.49
C GLY A 231 14.42 11.15 9.31
N TRP A 232 13.72 10.14 8.80
CA TRP A 232 12.65 10.37 7.84
C TRP A 232 11.46 11.03 8.54
N ALA A 233 10.83 11.98 7.85
CA ALA A 233 9.54 12.51 8.29
C ALA A 233 8.44 11.45 8.08
N PRO A 234 7.33 11.49 8.86
CA PRO A 234 6.20 10.59 8.67
C PRO A 234 5.67 10.53 7.23
N SER A 235 5.66 11.67 6.53
CA SER A 235 5.25 11.78 5.13
C SER A 235 6.17 11.04 4.16
N MET A 236 7.48 10.96 4.46
CA MET A 236 8.43 10.21 3.63
C MET A 236 8.22 8.70 3.78
N ILE A 237 7.98 8.23 5.01
CA ILE A 237 7.66 6.82 5.27
C ILE A 237 6.33 6.47 4.58
N ALA A 238 5.32 7.34 4.69
CA ALA A 238 4.05 7.15 4.01
C ALA A 238 4.20 7.08 2.48
N ALA A 239 4.96 8.00 1.88
CA ALA A 239 5.23 7.99 0.43
C ALA A 239 5.97 6.72 -0.02
N TRP A 240 6.92 6.23 0.79
CA TRP A 240 7.63 4.99 0.52
C TRP A 240 6.70 3.77 0.56
N LEU A 241 5.84 3.68 1.58
CA LEU A 241 4.80 2.64 1.67
C LEU A 241 3.80 2.75 0.51
N GLU A 242 3.39 3.96 0.13
CA GLU A 242 2.51 4.20 -1.02
C GLU A 242 3.11 3.67 -2.32
N GLU A 243 4.40 3.89 -2.56
CA GLU A 243 5.07 3.33 -3.75
C GLU A 243 5.15 1.80 -3.67
N LYS A 244 5.52 1.23 -2.50
CA LYS A 244 5.59 -0.23 -2.30
C LYS A 244 4.26 -0.92 -2.57
N TYR A 245 3.15 -0.31 -2.15
CA TYR A 245 1.81 -0.86 -2.30
C TYR A 245 1.06 -0.37 -3.54
N ARG A 246 1.67 0.49 -4.37
CA ARG A 246 1.02 1.20 -5.48
C ARG A 246 0.28 0.26 -6.43
N ILE A 247 0.94 -0.82 -6.85
CA ILE A 247 0.38 -1.77 -7.82
C ILE A 247 -0.65 -2.68 -7.16
N VAL A 248 -0.35 -3.22 -5.98
CA VAL A 248 -1.26 -4.10 -5.22
C VAL A 248 -2.59 -3.41 -4.93
N LEU A 249 -2.55 -2.25 -4.29
CA LEU A 249 -3.79 -1.54 -3.90
C LEU A 249 -4.54 -0.98 -5.11
N LYS A 250 -3.84 -0.66 -6.21
CA LYS A 250 -4.50 -0.26 -7.46
C LYS A 250 -5.31 -1.43 -8.04
N ILE A 251 -4.73 -2.63 -8.11
CA ILE A 251 -5.42 -3.81 -8.65
C ILE A 251 -6.62 -4.17 -7.76
N GLU A 252 -6.44 -4.19 -6.44
CA GLU A 252 -7.55 -4.44 -5.50
C GLU A 252 -8.69 -3.43 -5.66
N LYS A 253 -8.35 -2.16 -5.87
CA LYS A 253 -9.34 -1.11 -6.13
C LYS A 253 -10.10 -1.34 -7.43
N GLU A 254 -9.41 -1.74 -8.50
CA GLU A 254 -10.03 -2.08 -9.79
C GLU A 254 -10.95 -3.29 -9.66
N ASP A 255 -10.53 -4.34 -8.95
CA ASP A 255 -11.29 -5.55 -8.72
C ASP A 255 -12.54 -5.29 -7.87
N ALA A 256 -12.40 -4.53 -6.78
CA ALA A 256 -13.53 -4.13 -5.94
C ALA A 256 -14.57 -3.30 -6.73
N GLN A 257 -14.10 -2.38 -7.60
CA GLN A 257 -14.98 -1.61 -8.47
C GLN A 257 -15.67 -2.48 -9.52
N SER A 258 -14.94 -3.43 -10.12
CA SER A 258 -15.48 -4.39 -11.09
C SER A 258 -16.57 -5.24 -10.47
N LYS A 259 -16.31 -5.81 -9.28
CA LYS A 259 -17.27 -6.59 -8.50
C LYS A 259 -18.52 -5.79 -8.16
N SER A 260 -18.36 -4.56 -7.68
CA SER A 260 -19.49 -3.67 -7.38
C SER A 260 -20.36 -3.37 -8.62
N ARG A 261 -19.75 -3.19 -9.80
CA ARG A 261 -20.47 -3.00 -11.06
C ARG A 261 -21.26 -4.26 -11.45
N MET A 262 -20.66 -5.43 -11.29
CA MET A 262 -21.31 -6.71 -11.58
C MET A 262 -22.49 -6.99 -10.64
N ASP A 263 -22.34 -6.71 -9.35
CA ASP A 263 -23.40 -6.87 -8.36
C ASP A 263 -24.58 -5.93 -8.63
N ARG A 264 -24.32 -4.68 -9.01
CA ARG A 264 -25.36 -3.73 -9.45
C ARG A 264 -26.09 -4.21 -10.69
N LYS A 265 -25.38 -4.79 -11.67
CA LYS A 265 -26.00 -5.39 -12.87
C LYS A 265 -26.89 -6.58 -12.49
N ARG A 266 -26.43 -7.47 -11.61
CA ARG A 266 -27.19 -8.63 -11.11
C ARG A 266 -28.45 -8.19 -10.36
N ALA A 267 -28.34 -7.22 -9.45
CA ALA A 267 -29.48 -6.68 -8.70
C ALA A 267 -30.57 -6.10 -9.62
N ARG A 268 -30.16 -5.36 -10.67
CA ARG A 268 -31.09 -4.81 -11.67
C ARG A 268 -31.79 -5.90 -12.49
N MET A 269 -31.09 -6.98 -12.84
CA MET A 269 -31.70 -8.11 -13.55
C MET A 269 -32.74 -8.80 -12.67
N VAL A 270 -32.42 -9.09 -11.41
CA VAL A 270 -33.36 -9.71 -10.45
C VAL A 270 -34.60 -8.84 -10.24
N GLN A 271 -34.47 -7.51 -10.18
CA GLN A 271 -35.60 -6.60 -10.03
C GLN A 271 -36.53 -6.60 -11.27
N LYS A 272 -35.96 -6.65 -12.48
CA LYS A 272 -36.72 -6.73 -13.74
C LYS A 272 -37.52 -8.02 -13.90
N PHE A 273 -37.10 -9.12 -13.28
CA PHE A 273 -37.85 -10.38 -13.29
C PHE A 273 -39.00 -10.43 -12.27
N LYS A 274 -39.02 -9.54 -11.26
CA LYS A 274 -40.12 -9.48 -10.26
C LYS A 274 -41.26 -8.54 -10.67
N GLN A 275 -41.02 -7.54 -11.53
CA GLN A 275 -42.05 -6.65 -12.07
C GLN A 275 -43.02 -7.21 -13.14
N PRO A 276 -42.73 -8.26 -13.95
CA PRO A 276 -43.61 -8.66 -15.06
C PRO A 276 -44.97 -9.22 -14.59
N GLN A 277 -45.07 -9.77 -13.38
CA GLN A 277 -46.33 -10.31 -12.88
C GLN A 277 -47.27 -9.27 -12.24
N GLN A 278 -46.77 -8.10 -11.82
CA GLN A 278 -47.62 -7.05 -11.26
C GLN A 278 -48.31 -6.20 -12.34
N GLU A 279 -47.65 -5.94 -13.48
CA GLU A 279 -48.26 -5.21 -14.60
C GLU A 279 -49.29 -6.04 -15.39
N LEU A 280 -49.15 -7.38 -15.41
CA LEU A 280 -50.16 -8.26 -16.02
C LEU A 280 -51.44 -8.41 -15.19
N ARG A 281 -51.39 -8.14 -13.87
CA ARG A 281 -52.60 -8.09 -13.03
C ARG A 281 -53.29 -6.74 -13.08
N SER A 282 -52.56 -5.62 -13.09
CA SER A 282 -53.21 -4.29 -13.16
C SER A 282 -53.89 -4.01 -14.50
N LYS A 283 -53.40 -4.57 -15.61
CA LYS A 283 -54.08 -4.46 -16.92
C LYS A 283 -55.32 -5.34 -17.06
N LYS A 284 -55.52 -6.35 -16.21
CA LYS A 284 -56.77 -7.14 -16.19
C LYS A 284 -57.90 -6.44 -15.43
N ASP A 285 -57.57 -5.58 -14.47
CA ASP A 285 -58.59 -4.84 -13.71
C ASP A 285 -59.05 -3.55 -14.42
N VAL A 286 -58.18 -2.89 -15.20
CA VAL A 286 -58.57 -1.71 -15.99
C VAL A 286 -59.37 -2.10 -17.25
N LYS A 287 -59.17 -3.30 -17.81
CA LYS A 287 -59.98 -3.76 -18.95
C LYS A 287 -61.41 -4.14 -18.56
N LYS A 288 -61.66 -4.47 -17.27
CA LYS A 288 -63.00 -4.76 -16.77
C LYS A 288 -63.82 -3.50 -16.44
N THR A 289 -63.18 -2.33 -16.27
CA THR A 289 -63.88 -1.07 -16.01
C THR A 289 -64.23 -0.27 -17.26
N VAL A 290 -63.65 -0.59 -18.43
CA VAL A 290 -63.97 0.06 -19.71
C VAL A 290 -65.06 -0.69 -20.49
N GLU A 291 -65.34 -1.96 -20.17
CA GLU A 291 -66.44 -2.73 -20.77
C GLU A 291 -67.82 -2.45 -20.14
N GLU A 292 -67.92 -1.68 -19.05
CA GLU A 292 -69.19 -1.39 -18.35
C GLU A 292 -69.71 0.06 -18.58
N MET A 293 -69.05 0.86 -19.43
CA MET A 293 -69.40 2.27 -19.66
C MET A 293 -69.67 2.66 -21.13
N GLN A 294 -69.93 1.70 -22.02
CA GLN A 294 -70.35 1.99 -23.40
C GLN A 294 -71.65 1.28 -23.77
N MET A 295 -72.76 1.80 -23.25
CA MET A 295 -74.09 1.75 -23.86
C MET A 295 -74.60 3.19 -23.88
N GLY A 296 -74.56 3.87 -25.04
CA GLY A 296 -75.20 5.17 -25.20
C GLY A 296 -74.57 6.10 -26.24
N GLY A 297 -74.78 5.77 -27.53
CA GLY A 297 -75.15 6.71 -28.61
C GLY A 297 -74.26 7.91 -28.97
N GLY A 298 -73.94 8.02 -30.27
CA GLY A 298 -73.75 9.31 -30.93
C GLY A 298 -72.53 9.43 -31.86
N GLU A 299 -72.76 9.09 -33.13
CA GLU A 299 -72.15 9.58 -34.38
C GLU A 299 -70.91 10.51 -34.35
N VAL A 300 -69.93 10.21 -35.22
CA VAL A 300 -69.51 11.01 -36.41
C VAL A 300 -68.01 10.79 -36.79
N LYS A 301 -67.83 10.24 -38.01
CA LYS A 301 -66.75 10.46 -39.04
C LYS A 301 -65.27 10.12 -38.72
N LYS A 302 -64.70 9.12 -39.43
CA LYS A 302 -63.91 9.21 -40.71
C LYS A 302 -62.43 9.57 -40.44
N THR A 303 -61.36 8.99 -41.00
CA THR A 303 -61.15 8.13 -42.18
C THR A 303 -59.65 7.73 -42.26
N THR A 304 -59.35 6.52 -42.77
CA THR A 304 -58.16 6.06 -43.60
C THR A 304 -56.73 6.30 -43.09
N SER A 305 -55.69 5.46 -43.32
CA SER A 305 -55.31 4.49 -44.38
C SER A 305 -54.13 3.63 -43.83
N VAL A 306 -54.00 2.30 -44.06
CA VAL A 306 -53.40 1.62 -45.26
C VAL A 306 -51.94 2.09 -45.44
N ASP A 307 -50.84 1.30 -45.43
CA ASP A 307 -50.59 -0.06 -45.94
C ASP A 307 -49.19 -0.60 -45.55
N GLN A 308 -49.06 -1.93 -45.66
CA GLN A 308 -47.93 -2.72 -46.22
C GLN A 308 -46.52 -2.80 -45.57
N GLN A 309 -46.21 -4.02 -45.12
CA GLN A 309 -44.95 -4.77 -45.30
C GLN A 309 -44.57 -4.88 -46.81
N PRO A 310 -43.28 -5.12 -47.22
CA PRO A 310 -42.65 -6.43 -47.01
C PRO A 310 -41.10 -6.47 -46.98
N GLN A 311 -40.61 -7.72 -46.96
CA GLN A 311 -39.24 -8.26 -46.86
C GLN A 311 -38.22 -7.80 -47.93
N GLU A 312 -36.94 -8.02 -47.60
CA GLU A 312 -36.00 -8.96 -48.27
C GLU A 312 -34.62 -8.40 -48.72
N GLN A 313 -33.61 -9.28 -48.60
CA GLN A 313 -32.34 -9.40 -49.38
C GLN A 313 -31.05 -8.63 -48.99
N VAL A 314 -30.12 -9.41 -48.42
CA VAL A 314 -28.78 -9.81 -48.94
C VAL A 314 -27.98 -8.80 -49.80
N MET A 315 -26.73 -8.50 -49.41
CA MET A 315 -25.58 -8.51 -50.33
C MET A 315 -24.22 -8.74 -49.67
N LYS A 316 -23.43 -9.62 -50.31
CA LYS A 316 -21.99 -9.87 -50.15
C LYS A 316 -21.20 -8.72 -50.79
N VAL A 317 -20.06 -8.34 -50.20
CA VAL A 317 -18.94 -7.75 -50.95
C VAL A 317 -17.65 -8.44 -50.54
N GLN A 318 -16.96 -8.96 -51.54
CA GLN A 318 -15.69 -9.66 -51.52
C GLN A 318 -14.70 -8.73 -52.22
N GLN A 319 -13.61 -8.33 -51.57
CA GLN A 319 -12.51 -7.64 -52.24
C GLN A 319 -11.18 -8.15 -51.69
N ASN A 320 -10.48 -8.90 -52.55
CA ASN A 320 -9.13 -9.38 -52.37
C ASN A 320 -8.14 -8.21 -52.46
N HIS A 321 -7.32 -8.02 -51.44
CA HIS A 321 -5.93 -7.63 -51.63
C HIS A 321 -5.01 -8.52 -50.79
N ARG A 322 -3.95 -8.92 -51.46
CA ARG A 322 -2.93 -9.89 -51.08
C ARG A 322 -1.75 -9.11 -50.49
N ASP A 323 -1.03 -9.79 -49.61
CA ASP A 323 0.35 -9.55 -49.18
C ASP A 323 0.60 -8.66 -47.95
N GLN A 324 1.36 -9.24 -47.01
CA GLN A 324 1.88 -8.75 -45.73
C GLN A 324 0.93 -8.70 -44.53
N ALA A 325 0.62 -9.89 -43.99
CA ALA A 325 0.31 -10.05 -42.57
C ALA A 325 1.60 -9.84 -41.75
N GLN A 326 1.95 -8.59 -41.45
CA GLN A 326 2.68 -8.28 -40.23
C GLN A 326 1.67 -8.40 -39.08
N ASN A 327 1.95 -9.23 -38.08
CA ASN A 327 1.12 -9.39 -36.89
C ASN A 327 1.02 -8.02 -36.17
N PRO A 328 -0.12 -7.31 -36.19
CA PRO A 328 -0.25 -6.03 -35.49
C PRO A 328 -0.07 -6.18 -33.97
N ASP A 329 -0.28 -7.40 -33.44
CA ASP A 329 -0.03 -7.73 -32.04
C ASP A 329 1.46 -7.86 -31.70
N GLN A 330 2.31 -8.21 -32.68
CA GLN A 330 3.74 -8.38 -32.46
C GLN A 330 4.46 -7.03 -32.44
N ASP A 331 4.04 -6.10 -33.31
CA ASP A 331 4.56 -4.73 -33.31
C ASP A 331 4.11 -3.95 -32.06
N GLN A 332 2.88 -4.16 -31.58
CA GLN A 332 2.44 -3.58 -30.30
C GLN A 332 3.21 -4.13 -29.10
N LEU A 333 3.49 -5.44 -29.08
CA LEU A 333 4.28 -6.06 -28.01
C LEU A 333 5.73 -5.57 -28.03
N LEU A 334 6.35 -5.44 -29.21
CA LEU A 334 7.69 -4.88 -29.38
C LEU A 334 7.74 -3.42 -28.93
N GLN A 335 6.72 -2.62 -29.30
CA GLN A 335 6.64 -1.22 -28.90
C GLN A 335 6.45 -1.06 -27.38
N TYR A 336 5.61 -1.90 -26.77
CA TYR A 336 5.43 -1.95 -25.32
C TYR A 336 6.73 -2.36 -24.60
N THR A 337 7.44 -3.35 -25.12
CA THR A 337 8.70 -3.85 -24.55
C THR A 337 9.80 -2.78 -24.62
N LEU A 338 9.92 -2.08 -25.76
CA LEU A 338 10.84 -0.94 -25.92
C LEU A 338 10.50 0.21 -24.98
N GLU A 339 9.22 0.56 -24.85
CA GLU A 339 8.79 1.63 -23.94
C GLU A 339 9.07 1.27 -22.47
N TRP A 340 8.87 0.01 -22.10
CA TRP A 340 9.18 -0.51 -20.78
C TRP A 340 10.68 -0.46 -20.49
N GLN A 341 11.53 -0.94 -21.41
CA GLN A 341 12.99 -0.85 -21.27
C GLN A 341 13.49 0.59 -21.12
N MET A 342 12.92 1.53 -21.90
CA MET A 342 13.27 2.96 -21.77
C MET A 342 12.81 3.57 -20.43
N LYS A 343 11.69 3.11 -19.86
CA LYS A 343 11.23 3.55 -18.53
C LYS A 343 12.12 2.98 -17.43
N THR A 344 12.45 1.69 -17.49
CA THR A 344 13.34 1.03 -16.53
C THR A 344 14.74 1.65 -16.54
N ARG A 345 15.27 1.97 -17.73
CA ARG A 345 16.54 2.69 -17.88
C ARG A 345 16.49 4.10 -17.28
N ARG A 346 15.40 4.84 -17.45
CA ARG A 346 15.24 6.16 -16.81
C ARG A 346 15.16 6.07 -15.29
N VAL A 347 14.49 5.05 -14.76
CA VAL A 347 14.41 4.81 -13.31
C VAL A 347 15.78 4.44 -12.75
N SER A 348 16.56 3.61 -13.45
CA SER A 348 17.92 3.26 -13.01
C SER A 348 18.86 4.46 -13.07
N GLU A 349 18.82 5.26 -14.14
CA GLU A 349 19.57 6.52 -14.27
C GLU A 349 19.20 7.51 -13.16
N TYR A 350 17.91 7.67 -12.84
CA TYR A 350 17.45 8.54 -11.75
C TYR A 350 17.87 8.01 -10.37
N SER A 351 17.79 6.70 -10.15
CA SER A 351 18.24 6.07 -8.90
C SER A 351 19.76 6.18 -8.72
N GLN A 352 20.53 6.09 -9.81
CA GLN A 352 21.97 6.29 -9.81
C GLN A 352 22.33 7.76 -9.57
N TYR A 353 21.55 8.69 -10.15
CA TYR A 353 21.66 10.13 -9.87
C TYR A 353 21.41 10.43 -8.38
N LEU A 354 20.32 9.93 -7.79
CA LEU A 354 20.02 10.11 -6.37
C LEU A 354 21.11 9.52 -5.47
N ARG A 355 21.63 8.31 -5.80
CA ARG A 355 22.77 7.72 -5.08
C ARG A 355 24.04 8.57 -5.19
N SER A 356 24.30 9.15 -6.37
CA SER A 356 25.45 10.05 -6.57
C SER A 356 25.33 11.37 -5.81
N MET A 357 24.10 11.90 -5.70
CA MET A 357 23.78 13.11 -4.92
C MET A 357 23.94 12.85 -3.41
N ALA A 358 23.36 11.75 -2.91
CA ALA A 358 23.51 11.35 -1.50
C ALA A 358 24.99 11.10 -1.13
N SER A 359 25.77 10.51 -2.04
CA SER A 359 27.20 10.31 -1.85
C SER A 359 28.00 11.62 -1.87
N ARG A 360 27.55 12.63 -2.62
CA ARG A 360 28.16 13.97 -2.63
C ARG A 360 27.88 14.70 -1.32
N ASP A 361 26.65 14.67 -0.83
CA ASP A 361 26.28 15.30 0.44
C ASP A 361 27.01 14.66 1.63
N ALA A 362 27.17 13.33 1.62
CA ALA A 362 27.98 12.62 2.60
C ALA A 362 29.46 13.06 2.60
N ARG A 363 30.06 13.31 1.42
CA ARG A 363 31.44 13.80 1.32
C ARG A 363 31.61 15.24 1.82
N TYR A 364 30.61 16.11 1.59
CA TYR A 364 30.64 17.48 2.13
C TYR A 364 30.53 17.50 3.66
N LEU A 365 29.70 16.63 4.23
CA LEU A 365 29.59 16.47 5.69
C LEU A 365 30.92 16.01 6.30
N VAL A 366 31.58 14.99 5.73
CA VAL A 366 32.87 14.49 6.22
C VAL A 366 34.01 15.51 6.07
N GLN A 367 34.02 16.31 4.99
CA GLN A 367 35.03 17.36 4.82
C GLN A 367 34.83 18.56 5.76
N SER A 368 33.58 18.88 6.11
CA SER A 368 33.27 19.97 7.05
C SER A 368 33.63 19.62 8.51
N THR A 369 33.54 18.35 8.90
CA THR A 369 33.97 17.89 10.24
C THR A 369 35.49 17.80 10.33
N ALA A 370 36.19 17.30 9.31
CA ALA A 370 37.65 17.23 9.28
C ALA A 370 38.33 18.62 9.31
N SER A 371 37.70 19.64 8.73
CA SER A 371 38.25 21.00 8.69
C SER A 371 38.10 21.75 10.03
N ASN A 372 37.16 21.34 10.90
CA ASN A 372 36.93 21.97 12.20
C ASN A 372 37.85 21.42 13.31
N ASP A 373 38.27 20.15 13.23
CA ASP A 373 39.20 19.57 14.22
C ASP A 373 40.62 20.15 14.15
N THR A 374 41.00 20.72 13.00
CA THR A 374 42.35 21.28 12.83
C THR A 374 42.49 22.68 13.48
N ARG A 375 41.40 23.30 13.94
CA ARG A 375 41.39 24.67 14.50
C ARG A 375 41.35 24.75 16.03
N MET A 376 41.18 23.64 16.75
CA MET A 376 41.11 23.62 18.22
C MET A 376 42.42 23.16 18.90
N GLY A 377 43.46 22.83 18.13
CA GLY A 377 44.72 22.27 18.65
C GLY A 377 45.89 23.24 18.87
N SER A 378 45.71 24.56 18.75
CA SER A 378 46.79 25.54 18.93
C SER A 378 46.40 26.63 19.93
N GLY A 379 46.41 26.27 21.21
CA GLY A 379 46.33 27.20 22.33
C GLY A 379 47.25 26.71 23.45
N GLY A 380 48.55 26.81 23.22
CA GLY A 380 49.61 26.76 24.23
C GLY A 380 50.20 28.14 24.42
#